data_AF-A0A383DQC1-F1
#
_entry.id   AF-A0A383DQC1-F1
#
_cell.length_a   1.000
_cell.length_b   1.000
_cell.length_c   1.000
_cell.angle_alpha   90.00
_cell.angle_beta   90.00
_cell.angle_gamma   90.00
#
_symmetry.space_group_name_H-M   'P 1'
#
loop_
_entity.id
_entity.type
_entity.pdbx_description
1 polymer ?
#
loop_
_entity_poly.entity_id
_entity_poly.type
_entity_poly.pdbx_seq_one_letter_code
_entity_poly.pdbx_strand_id
1 'polypeptide(L)'
;NLLESIFFLAVAKSGRGTLDRDVVRWGSDHYVIAADIDRDGDDLQIRIAYDLRSKKKRAFVNGAPLGRLSEMIGQFNAVLFSPEDVDLVLRDPSERRRLLDILVSQSNSTYLSDLEQYRRTLSQRNHLLKSQGYRLAQDASSLVPWDRQLSEVGARIVHERVETLDRMHEPLEVLYHSISPSGESLTVDYRSPALSETVEETSRALVASMAAKRAEETSIGHTLIGPHRDQVVF
;
A
#
# COMPACT_ATOMS: atom_id res chain seq x y z
N ASN A 1 -13.75 -17.90 -6.05
CA ASN A 1 -13.74 -16.71 -6.93
C ASN A 1 -14.85 -15.70 -6.61
N LEU A 2 -16.02 -16.10 -6.10
CA LEU A 2 -17.09 -15.13 -5.76
C LEU A 2 -16.64 -14.09 -4.71
N LEU A 3 -16.19 -14.52 -3.53
CA LEU A 3 -15.71 -13.60 -2.48
C LEU A 3 -14.53 -12.73 -2.96
N GLU A 4 -13.64 -13.31 -3.77
CA GLU A 4 -12.55 -12.57 -4.37
C GLU A 4 -13.07 -11.47 -5.30
N SER A 5 -14.11 -11.73 -6.11
CA SER A 5 -14.71 -10.73 -7.00
C SER A 5 -15.37 -9.57 -6.23
N ILE A 6 -15.97 -9.84 -5.07
CA ILE A 6 -16.52 -8.81 -4.19
C ILE A 6 -15.38 -7.94 -3.63
N PHE A 7 -14.34 -8.56 -3.07
CA PHE A 7 -13.17 -7.84 -2.57
C PHE A 7 -12.46 -7.05 -3.69
N PHE A 8 -12.45 -7.59 -4.91
CA PHE A 8 -11.87 -6.94 -6.08
C PHE A 8 -12.53 -5.58 -6.38
N LEU A 9 -13.83 -5.44 -6.11
CA LEU A 9 -14.56 -4.17 -6.24
C LEU A 9 -14.19 -3.15 -5.16
N ALA A 10 -13.70 -3.58 -3.99
CA ALA A 10 -13.25 -2.68 -2.93
C ALA A 10 -11.84 -2.10 -3.19
N VAL A 11 -10.91 -2.92 -3.71
CA VAL A 11 -9.49 -2.55 -3.81
C VAL A 11 -8.93 -2.53 -5.24
N ALA A 12 -9.77 -2.75 -6.25
CA ALA A 12 -9.43 -2.81 -7.67
C ALA A 12 -8.39 -3.87 -8.05
N LYS A 13 -8.15 -4.90 -7.22
CA LYS A 13 -7.09 -5.92 -7.43
C LYS A 13 -7.46 -7.22 -6.75
N SER A 14 -6.80 -8.31 -7.14
CA SER A 14 -6.92 -9.58 -6.43
C SER A 14 -6.33 -9.46 -5.01
N GLY A 15 -7.08 -9.93 -4.01
CA GLY A 15 -6.58 -10.06 -2.64
C GLY A 15 -5.39 -11.00 -2.54
N ARG A 16 -5.36 -12.03 -3.40
CA ARG A 16 -4.33 -13.08 -3.46
C ARG A 16 -3.07 -12.68 -4.24
N GLY A 17 -3.04 -11.47 -4.83
CA GLY A 17 -1.90 -10.99 -5.61
C GLY A 17 -1.88 -11.46 -7.06
N THR A 18 -2.94 -12.12 -7.54
CA THR A 18 -3.11 -12.53 -8.94
C THR A 18 -3.03 -11.33 -9.89
N LEU A 19 -2.31 -11.47 -11.00
CA LEU A 19 -2.24 -10.44 -12.03
C LEU A 19 -3.58 -10.33 -12.77
N ASP A 20 -3.92 -9.13 -13.23
CA ASP A 20 -5.21 -8.89 -13.91
C ASP A 20 -5.44 -9.82 -15.11
N ARG A 21 -4.40 -10.11 -15.90
CA ARG A 21 -4.49 -11.03 -17.05
C ARG A 21 -4.88 -12.46 -16.66
N ASP A 22 -4.51 -12.88 -15.45
CA ASP A 22 -4.71 -14.25 -14.97
C ASP A 22 -6.09 -14.42 -14.31
N VAL A 23 -6.82 -13.32 -14.10
CA VAL A 23 -8.23 -13.32 -13.69
C VAL A 23 -9.17 -13.64 -14.86
N VAL A 24 -8.73 -13.41 -16.10
CA VAL A 24 -9.51 -13.68 -17.31
C VAL A 24 -9.77 -15.18 -17.43
N ARG A 25 -11.04 -15.55 -17.66
CA ARG A 25 -11.41 -16.95 -17.90
C ARG A 25 -10.69 -17.48 -19.15
N TRP A 26 -10.15 -18.69 -19.07
CA TRP A 26 -9.56 -19.39 -20.20
C TRP A 26 -10.47 -19.37 -21.44
N GLY A 27 -9.90 -19.01 -22.58
CA GLY A 27 -10.62 -18.85 -23.85
C GLY A 27 -11.43 -17.56 -23.98
N SER A 28 -11.38 -16.64 -23.01
CA SER A 28 -12.01 -15.32 -23.08
C SER A 28 -10.98 -14.21 -23.31
N ASP A 29 -11.41 -13.10 -23.91
CA ASP A 29 -10.57 -11.93 -24.18
C ASP A 29 -10.63 -10.86 -23.07
N HIS A 30 -11.57 -10.96 -22.13
CA HIS A 30 -11.82 -9.94 -21.11
C HIS A 30 -12.55 -10.51 -19.88
N TYR A 31 -12.60 -9.72 -18.81
CA TYR A 31 -13.53 -9.94 -17.70
C TYR A 31 -14.28 -8.65 -17.34
N VAL A 32 -15.46 -8.82 -16.75
CA VAL A 32 -16.23 -7.74 -16.11
C VAL A 32 -16.68 -8.22 -14.74
N ILE A 33 -16.47 -7.38 -13.73
CA ILE A 33 -17.02 -7.56 -12.38
C ILE A 33 -17.87 -6.32 -12.11
N ALA A 34 -19.13 -6.52 -11.71
CA ALA A 34 -20.04 -5.44 -11.38
C ALA A 34 -20.86 -5.80 -10.14
N ALA A 35 -21.24 -4.79 -9.37
CA ALA A 35 -22.18 -4.93 -8.27
C ALA A 35 -23.04 -3.67 -8.14
N ASP A 36 -24.29 -3.90 -7.75
CA ASP A 36 -25.18 -2.91 -7.17
C ASP A 36 -25.09 -3.05 -5.65
N ILE A 37 -24.79 -1.96 -4.95
CA ILE A 37 -24.48 -1.92 -3.52
C ILE A 37 -25.44 -0.92 -2.89
N ASP A 38 -26.22 -1.38 -1.91
CA ASP A 38 -27.01 -0.50 -1.04
C ASP A 38 -26.11 0.03 0.10
N ARG A 39 -25.98 1.35 0.19
CA ARG A 39 -25.23 2.05 1.24
C ARG A 39 -26.19 2.92 2.04
N ASP A 40 -26.77 2.33 3.09
CA ASP A 40 -27.70 3.03 3.99
C ASP A 40 -28.86 3.72 3.24
N GLY A 41 -29.35 3.13 2.14
CA GLY A 41 -30.42 3.65 1.29
C GLY A 41 -29.94 4.37 0.03
N ASP A 42 -28.63 4.58 -0.15
CA ASP A 42 -28.05 5.07 -1.40
C ASP A 42 -27.57 3.93 -2.29
N ASP A 43 -28.10 3.84 -3.52
CA ASP A 43 -27.65 2.87 -4.51
C ASP A 43 -26.30 3.30 -5.12
N LEU A 44 -25.33 2.39 -5.05
CA LEU A 44 -24.00 2.53 -5.64
C LEU A 44 -23.73 1.41 -6.64
N GLN A 45 -23.46 1.77 -7.89
CA GLN A 45 -23.04 0.82 -8.91
C GLN A 45 -21.54 0.90 -9.12
N ILE A 46 -20.82 -0.19 -8.89
CA ILE A 46 -19.39 -0.29 -9.19
C ILE A 46 -19.18 -1.33 -10.29
N ARG A 47 -18.38 -0.98 -11.30
CA ARG A 47 -17.99 -1.91 -12.36
C ARG A 47 -16.52 -1.80 -12.71
N ILE A 48 -15.85 -2.94 -12.80
CA ILE A 48 -14.49 -3.07 -13.32
C ILE A 48 -14.52 -3.93 -14.57
N ALA A 49 -13.81 -3.49 -15.60
CA ALA A 49 -13.58 -4.25 -16.81
C ALA A 49 -12.09 -4.29 -17.14
N TYR A 50 -11.62 -5.44 -17.61
CA TYR A 50 -10.26 -5.62 -18.10
C TYR A 50 -10.27 -6.32 -19.44
N ASP A 51 -9.54 -5.76 -20.40
CA ASP A 51 -9.39 -6.30 -21.75
C ASP A 51 -7.96 -6.83 -21.95
N LEU A 52 -7.85 -8.11 -22.32
CA LEU A 52 -6.58 -8.84 -22.42
C LEU A 52 -5.73 -8.34 -23.60
N ARG A 53 -6.37 -7.95 -24.71
CA ARG A 53 -5.69 -7.53 -25.94
C ARG A 53 -5.01 -6.18 -25.76
N SER A 54 -5.74 -5.20 -25.26
CA SER A 54 -5.25 -3.85 -24.96
C SER A 54 -4.50 -3.76 -23.63
N LYS A 55 -4.64 -4.77 -22.77
CA LYS A 55 -4.13 -4.80 -21.39
C LYS A 55 -4.64 -3.63 -20.54
N LYS A 56 -5.81 -3.07 -20.90
CA LYS A 56 -6.40 -1.91 -20.21
C LYS A 56 -7.43 -2.36 -19.21
N LYS A 57 -7.32 -1.82 -17.99
CA LYS A 57 -8.31 -1.94 -16.92
C LYS A 57 -9.04 -0.62 -16.77
N ARG A 58 -10.36 -0.67 -16.65
CA ARG A 58 -11.23 0.50 -16.47
C ARG A 58 -12.20 0.24 -15.33
N ALA A 59 -12.45 1.26 -14.53
CA ALA A 59 -13.44 1.25 -13.47
C ALA A 59 -14.52 2.30 -13.74
N PHE A 60 -15.72 2.04 -13.24
CA PHE A 60 -16.89 2.89 -13.40
C PHE A 60 -17.64 2.93 -12.08
N VAL A 61 -18.15 4.11 -11.74
CA VAL A 61 -19.04 4.34 -10.59
C VAL A 61 -20.29 5.03 -11.11
N ASN A 62 -21.47 4.46 -10.82
CA ASN A 62 -22.77 4.96 -11.31
C ASN A 62 -22.78 5.20 -12.82
N GLY A 63 -22.18 4.26 -13.57
CA GLY A 63 -22.05 4.33 -15.03
C GLY A 63 -20.95 5.26 -15.56
N ALA A 64 -20.43 6.19 -14.76
CA ALA A 64 -19.39 7.12 -15.16
C ALA A 64 -17.99 6.48 -15.11
N PRO A 65 -17.15 6.61 -16.16
CA PRO A 65 -15.79 6.10 -16.14
C PRO A 65 -14.90 6.90 -15.17
N LEU A 66 -14.12 6.21 -14.35
CA LEU A 66 -13.14 6.85 -13.46
C LEU A 66 -11.88 7.26 -14.22
N GLY A 67 -11.26 8.36 -13.79
CA GLY A 67 -9.99 8.85 -14.36
C GLY A 67 -8.82 7.98 -13.93
N ARG A 68 -8.88 7.45 -12.72
CA ARG A 68 -7.90 6.52 -12.13
C ARG A 68 -8.62 5.37 -11.43
N LEU A 69 -8.03 4.17 -11.48
CA LEU A 69 -8.58 3.00 -10.77
C LEU A 69 -8.64 3.21 -9.25
N SER A 70 -7.74 4.01 -8.69
CA SER A 70 -7.68 4.30 -7.26
C SER A 70 -8.85 5.15 -6.76
N GLU A 71 -9.54 5.88 -7.62
CA GLU A 71 -10.76 6.64 -7.26
C GLU A 71 -11.91 5.74 -6.80
N MET A 72 -11.82 4.43 -7.08
CA MET A 72 -12.77 3.42 -6.61
C MET A 72 -12.51 2.98 -5.16
N ILE A 73 -11.28 3.12 -4.68
CA ILE A 73 -10.92 2.67 -3.32
C ILE A 73 -11.62 3.59 -2.32
N GLY A 74 -12.34 2.99 -1.36
CA GLY A 74 -13.16 3.71 -0.37
C GLY A 74 -14.62 3.96 -0.78
N GLN A 75 -14.98 3.69 -2.06
CA GLN A 75 -16.39 3.72 -2.49
C GLN A 75 -17.19 2.57 -1.87
N PHE A 76 -16.55 1.41 -1.75
CA PHE A 76 -17.04 0.23 -1.06
C PHE A 76 -15.88 -0.37 -0.26
N ASN A 77 -16.13 -0.68 1.01
CA ASN A 77 -15.10 -1.20 1.91
C ASN A 77 -15.37 -2.68 2.15
N ALA A 78 -14.31 -3.49 2.02
CA ALA A 78 -14.39 -4.91 2.29
C ALA A 78 -13.13 -5.41 3.01
N VAL A 79 -13.34 -6.38 3.90
CA VAL A 79 -12.27 -7.17 4.50
C VAL A 79 -12.45 -8.61 4.02
N LEU A 80 -11.41 -9.16 3.39
CA LEU A 80 -11.40 -10.55 2.94
C LEU A 80 -10.63 -11.39 3.96
N PHE A 81 -11.35 -12.27 4.66
CA PHE A 81 -10.75 -13.29 5.49
C PHE A 81 -10.46 -14.54 4.66
N SER A 82 -9.25 -15.08 4.76
CA SER A 82 -8.79 -16.27 4.06
C SER A 82 -7.98 -17.17 5.00
N PRO A 83 -7.96 -18.51 4.78
CA PRO A 83 -7.09 -19.40 5.56
C PRO A 83 -5.60 -19.05 5.45
N GLU A 84 -5.21 -18.40 4.35
CA GLU A 84 -3.85 -17.89 4.09
C GLU A 84 -3.52 -16.67 4.99
N ASP A 85 -4.48 -16.15 5.76
CA ASP A 85 -4.27 -15.04 6.70
C ASP A 85 -3.61 -15.50 8.00
N VAL A 86 -3.57 -16.81 8.30
CA VAL A 86 -2.70 -17.36 9.37
C VAL A 86 -1.24 -17.00 9.08
N ASP A 87 -0.89 -16.94 7.80
CA ASP A 87 0.43 -16.50 7.40
C ASP A 87 0.66 -15.03 7.78
N LEU A 88 -0.32 -14.19 8.12
CA LEU A 88 -0.07 -12.80 8.55
C LEU A 88 0.87 -12.73 9.77
N VAL A 89 0.77 -13.71 10.66
CA VAL A 89 1.65 -13.87 11.83
C VAL A 89 3.01 -14.45 11.42
N LEU A 90 3.05 -15.27 10.36
CA LEU A 90 4.25 -15.95 9.83
C LEU A 90 4.91 -15.22 8.63
N ARG A 91 4.34 -14.13 8.14
CA ARG A 91 4.63 -13.51 6.82
C ARG A 91 5.83 -12.59 6.85
N ASP A 92 6.43 -12.47 5.66
CA ASP A 92 7.41 -11.44 5.35
C ASP A 92 6.86 -10.03 5.67
N PRO A 93 7.68 -9.11 6.20
CA PRO A 93 7.28 -7.72 6.49
C PRO A 93 6.53 -7.01 5.34
N SER A 94 6.79 -7.39 4.08
CA SER A 94 6.09 -6.84 2.91
C SER A 94 4.59 -7.09 2.91
N GLU A 95 4.13 -8.27 3.31
CA GLU A 95 2.70 -8.59 3.32
C GLU A 95 1.96 -7.89 4.46
N ARG A 96 2.59 -7.76 5.63
CA ARG A 96 2.05 -6.97 6.75
C ARG A 96 1.90 -5.50 6.38
N ARG A 97 2.91 -4.91 5.72
CA ARG A 97 2.82 -3.55 5.15
C ARG A 97 1.72 -3.45 4.11
N ARG A 98 1.58 -4.45 3.23
CA ARG A 98 0.53 -4.47 2.19
C ARG A 98 -0.86 -4.51 2.80
N LEU A 99 -1.08 -5.31 3.85
CA LEU A 99 -2.36 -5.33 4.56
C LEU A 99 -2.67 -3.96 5.16
N LEU A 100 -1.72 -3.37 5.89
CA LEU A 100 -1.89 -2.05 6.49
C LEU A 100 -2.17 -0.99 5.42
N ASP A 101 -1.44 -1.01 4.30
CA ASP A 101 -1.68 -0.12 3.16
C ASP A 101 -3.11 -0.26 2.63
N ILE A 102 -3.62 -1.48 2.50
CA ILE A 102 -4.98 -1.75 2.00
C ILE A 102 -6.03 -1.24 2.99
N LEU A 103 -5.84 -1.49 4.29
CA LEU A 103 -6.77 -1.07 5.34
C LEU A 103 -6.87 0.46 5.39
N VAL A 104 -5.73 1.15 5.51
CA VAL A 104 -5.69 2.62 5.60
C VAL A 104 -6.19 3.27 4.30
N SER A 105 -5.84 2.73 3.13
CA SER A 105 -6.29 3.32 1.85
C SER A 105 -7.80 3.27 1.64
N GLN A 106 -8.49 2.28 2.22
CA GLN A 106 -9.96 2.18 2.12
C GLN A 106 -10.69 3.22 3.00
N SER A 107 -10.06 3.72 4.06
CA SER A 107 -10.65 4.71 4.98
C SER A 107 -10.10 6.13 4.81
N ASN A 108 -8.91 6.29 4.22
CA ASN A 108 -8.20 7.56 4.12
C ASN A 108 -7.69 7.80 2.69
N SER A 109 -8.40 8.65 1.95
CA SER A 109 -8.05 9.00 0.56
C SER A 109 -6.78 9.83 0.45
N THR A 110 -6.45 10.63 1.47
CA THR A 110 -5.18 11.38 1.56
C THR A 110 -4.00 10.42 1.65
N TYR A 111 -4.09 9.42 2.52
CA TYR A 111 -3.08 8.36 2.63
C TYR A 111 -2.89 7.60 1.30
N LEU A 112 -3.99 7.25 0.63
CA LEU A 112 -3.93 6.61 -0.69
C LEU A 112 -3.18 7.47 -1.70
N SER A 113 -3.48 8.78 -1.75
CA SER A 113 -2.78 9.73 -2.63
C SER A 113 -1.28 9.81 -2.31
N ASP A 114 -0.93 9.89 -1.03
CA ASP A 114 0.45 9.89 -0.57
C ASP A 114 1.16 8.58 -0.93
N LEU A 115 0.54 7.43 -0.72
CA LEU A 115 1.08 6.12 -1.07
C LEU A 115 1.33 5.99 -2.58
N GLU A 116 0.43 6.49 -3.42
CA GLU A 116 0.63 6.54 -4.87
C GLU A 116 1.80 7.45 -5.26
N GLN A 117 1.86 8.66 -4.68
CA GLN A 117 2.95 9.60 -4.95
C GLN A 117 4.29 9.03 -4.50
N TYR A 118 4.34 8.40 -3.33
CA TYR A 118 5.52 7.74 -2.80
C TYR A 118 6.00 6.64 -3.73
N ARG A 119 5.12 5.73 -4.16
CA ARG A 119 5.47 4.63 -5.08
C ARG A 119 5.97 5.13 -6.43
N ARG A 120 5.35 6.19 -6.99
CA ARG A 120 5.82 6.83 -8.24
C ARG A 120 7.21 7.43 -8.07
N THR A 121 7.41 8.23 -7.03
CA THR A 121 8.69 8.88 -6.72
C THR A 121 9.80 7.86 -6.46
N LEU A 122 9.51 6.81 -5.68
CA LEU A 122 10.41 5.71 -5.40
C LEU A 122 10.83 4.97 -6.68
N SER A 123 9.88 4.71 -7.58
CA SER A 123 10.15 4.06 -8.86
C SER A 123 11.08 4.89 -9.73
N GLN A 124 10.83 6.20 -9.84
CA GLN A 124 11.66 7.13 -10.60
C GLN A 124 13.08 7.26 -9.99
N ARG A 125 13.18 7.37 -8.66
CA ARG A 125 14.46 7.37 -7.95
C ARG A 125 15.24 6.07 -8.18
N ASN A 126 14.59 4.92 -8.04
CA ASN A 126 15.22 3.61 -8.29
C ASN A 126 15.65 3.45 -9.75
N HIS A 127 14.89 3.98 -10.71
CA HIS A 127 15.32 4.00 -12.11
C HIS A 127 16.59 4.84 -12.30
N LEU A 128 16.67 6.01 -11.66
CA LEU A 128 17.85 6.86 -11.69
C LEU A 128 19.07 6.15 -11.08
N LEU A 129 18.92 5.52 -9.91
CA LEU A 129 19.98 4.73 -9.27
C LEU A 129 20.53 3.62 -10.20
N LYS A 130 19.64 2.88 -10.87
CA LYS A 130 20.03 1.80 -11.80
C LYS A 130 20.68 2.31 -13.08
N SER A 131 20.14 3.37 -13.66
CA SER A 131 20.58 3.86 -14.98
C SER A 131 21.82 4.74 -14.92
N GLN A 132 22.10 5.36 -13.76
CA GLN A 132 23.16 6.37 -13.63
C GLN A 132 24.14 6.08 -12.49
N GLY A 133 24.21 4.85 -11.97
CA GLY A 133 25.05 4.50 -10.81
C GLY A 133 26.48 5.03 -10.86
N TYR A 134 27.19 4.89 -11.99
CA TYR A 134 28.55 5.44 -12.16
C TYR A 134 28.60 6.97 -12.07
N ARG A 135 27.64 7.68 -12.68
CA ARG A 135 27.57 9.15 -12.62
C ARG A 135 27.20 9.62 -11.22
N LEU A 136 26.25 8.95 -10.58
CA LEU A 136 25.81 9.23 -9.22
C LEU A 136 26.91 8.99 -8.18
N ALA A 137 27.82 8.04 -8.44
CA ALA A 137 29.00 7.83 -7.61
C ALA A 137 30.00 9.00 -7.68
N GLN A 138 29.96 9.82 -8.73
CA GLN A 138 30.78 11.02 -8.88
C GLN A 138 30.05 12.28 -8.38
N ASP A 139 28.78 12.43 -8.76
CA ASP A 139 27.90 13.51 -8.31
C ASP A 139 26.45 13.02 -8.16
N ALA A 140 25.98 13.05 -6.91
CA ALA A 140 24.63 12.65 -6.56
C ALA A 140 23.65 13.83 -6.39
N SER A 141 24.01 15.04 -6.80
CA SER A 141 23.16 16.24 -6.73
C SER A 141 21.77 16.02 -7.35
N SER A 142 21.71 15.23 -8.43
CA SER A 142 20.46 14.86 -9.11
C SER A 142 19.49 14.01 -8.27
N LEU A 143 19.96 13.35 -7.20
CA LEU A 143 19.10 12.60 -6.26
C LEU A 143 18.43 13.49 -5.20
N VAL A 144 18.98 14.67 -4.91
CA VAL A 144 18.50 15.53 -3.82
C VAL A 144 17.02 15.91 -3.93
N PRO A 145 16.47 16.27 -5.12
CA PRO A 145 15.04 16.55 -5.25
C PRO A 145 14.18 15.32 -4.97
N TRP A 146 14.63 14.14 -5.39
CA TRP A 146 13.94 12.88 -5.14
C TRP A 146 13.97 12.50 -3.66
N ASP A 147 15.09 12.69 -2.98
CA ASP A 147 15.20 12.44 -1.54
C ASP A 147 14.23 13.32 -0.76
N ARG A 148 14.18 14.62 -1.08
CA ARG A 148 13.25 15.55 -0.43
C ARG A 148 11.80 15.12 -0.63
N GLN A 149 11.39 14.93 -1.89
CA GLN A 149 10.01 14.54 -2.22
C GLN A 149 9.63 13.19 -1.59
N LEU A 150 10.54 12.21 -1.61
CA LEU A 150 10.30 10.89 -1.05
C LEU A 150 10.21 10.93 0.48
N SER A 151 11.03 11.75 1.14
CA SER A 151 10.98 11.95 2.60
C SER A 151 9.73 12.68 3.06
N GLU A 152 9.32 13.74 2.37
CA GLU A 152 8.12 14.52 2.72
C GLU A 152 6.86 13.65 2.69
N VAL A 153 6.67 12.89 1.61
CA VAL A 153 5.53 11.99 1.47
C VAL A 153 5.70 10.75 2.37
N GLY A 154 6.93 10.24 2.49
CA GLY A 154 7.23 9.07 3.30
C GLY A 154 6.96 9.30 4.79
N ALA A 155 7.24 10.49 5.31
CA ALA A 155 6.97 10.85 6.68
C ALA A 155 5.47 10.85 7.01
N ARG A 156 4.63 11.38 6.11
CA ARG A 156 3.16 11.33 6.27
C ARG A 156 2.63 9.90 6.30
N ILE A 157 3.15 9.03 5.43
CA ILE A 157 2.80 7.61 5.43
C ILE A 157 3.19 6.93 6.74
N VAL A 158 4.39 7.21 7.25
CA VAL A 158 4.88 6.66 8.52
C VAL A 158 3.95 7.06 9.68
N HIS A 159 3.61 8.34 9.78
CA HIS A 159 2.74 8.85 10.85
C HIS A 159 1.33 8.26 10.78
N GLU A 160 0.69 8.25 9.60
CA GLU A 160 -0.65 7.67 9.48
C GLU A 160 -0.69 6.17 9.83
N ARG A 161 0.39 5.43 9.51
CA ARG A 161 0.52 4.02 9.89
C ARG A 161 0.63 3.84 11.40
N VAL A 162 1.46 4.65 12.06
CA VAL A 162 1.60 4.64 13.53
C VAL A 162 0.25 4.96 14.16
N GLU A 163 -0.37 6.08 13.79
CA GLU A 163 -1.67 6.49 14.34
C GLU A 163 -2.76 5.43 14.11
N THR A 164 -2.75 4.77 12.94
CA THR A 164 -3.70 3.68 12.67
C THR A 164 -3.50 2.50 13.61
N LEU A 165 -2.25 2.09 13.82
CA LEU A 165 -1.95 0.97 14.72
C LEU A 165 -2.26 1.31 16.18
N ASP A 166 -1.98 2.55 16.60
CA ASP A 166 -2.34 3.04 17.93
C ASP A 166 -3.86 3.01 18.15
N ARG A 167 -4.65 3.48 17.17
CA ARG A 167 -6.12 3.40 17.21
C ARG A 167 -6.64 1.95 17.24
N MET A 168 -5.89 1.00 16.71
CA MET A 168 -6.24 -0.41 16.67
C MET A 168 -5.83 -1.16 17.94
N HIS A 169 -4.95 -0.61 18.76
CA HIS A 169 -4.33 -1.30 19.90
C HIS A 169 -5.38 -1.84 20.88
N GLU A 170 -6.23 -0.97 21.43
CA GLU A 170 -7.25 -1.36 22.42
C GLU A 170 -8.28 -2.37 21.86
N PRO A 171 -8.92 -2.13 20.68
CA PRO A 171 -9.83 -3.12 20.10
C PRO A 171 -9.17 -4.47 19.84
N LEU A 172 -7.90 -4.46 19.40
CA LEU A 172 -7.16 -5.69 19.11
C LEU A 172 -6.84 -6.47 20.38
N GLU A 173 -6.42 -5.80 21.45
CA GLU A 173 -6.15 -6.43 22.74
C GLU A 173 -7.41 -7.08 23.32
N VAL A 174 -8.55 -6.36 23.30
CA VAL A 174 -9.84 -6.89 23.77
C VAL A 174 -10.26 -8.14 22.97
N LEU A 175 -10.16 -8.08 21.64
CA LEU A 175 -10.51 -9.21 20.78
C LEU A 175 -9.56 -10.40 21.01
N TYR A 176 -8.25 -10.15 21.13
CA TYR A 176 -7.27 -11.21 21.38
C TYR A 176 -7.52 -11.91 22.72
N HIS A 177 -7.76 -11.14 23.79
CA HIS A 177 -8.06 -11.70 25.10
C HIS A 177 -9.33 -12.56 25.11
N SER A 178 -10.33 -12.21 24.29
CA SER A 178 -11.57 -13.00 24.19
C SER A 178 -11.38 -14.40 23.60
N ILE A 179 -10.33 -14.61 22.79
CA ILE A 179 -10.04 -15.88 22.11
C ILE A 179 -8.81 -16.61 22.67
N SER A 180 -7.94 -15.92 23.41
CA SER A 180 -6.77 -16.47 24.09
C SER A 180 -6.78 -16.07 25.57
N PRO A 181 -7.57 -16.76 26.42
CA PRO A 181 -7.71 -16.43 27.85
C PRO A 181 -6.44 -16.72 28.68
N SER A 182 -5.41 -17.32 28.08
CA SER A 182 -4.19 -17.81 28.73
C SER A 182 -3.24 -16.71 29.23
N GLY A 183 -3.63 -15.43 29.16
CA GLY A 183 -2.89 -14.32 29.77
C GLY A 183 -1.73 -13.78 28.93
N GLU A 184 -1.65 -14.15 27.65
CA GLU A 184 -0.73 -13.50 26.71
C GLU A 184 -1.31 -12.15 26.27
N SER A 185 -0.49 -11.10 26.33
CA SER A 185 -0.81 -9.78 25.78
C SER A 185 -0.32 -9.68 24.34
N LEU A 186 -1.15 -9.15 23.44
CA LEU A 186 -0.76 -8.87 22.06
C LEU A 186 -0.41 -7.40 21.90
N THR A 187 0.80 -7.11 21.41
CA THR A 187 1.23 -5.76 21.04
C THR A 187 1.44 -5.67 19.54
N VAL A 188 1.24 -4.50 18.94
CA VAL A 188 1.55 -4.28 17.53
C VAL A 188 2.34 -2.99 17.37
N ASP A 189 3.59 -3.11 16.96
CA ASP A 189 4.52 -1.99 16.84
C ASP A 189 4.85 -1.69 15.39
N TYR A 190 4.89 -0.40 15.05
CA TYR A 190 5.50 0.07 13.81
C TYR A 190 6.98 0.39 14.03
N ARG A 191 7.87 -0.30 13.31
CA ARG A 191 9.32 -0.07 13.36
C ARG A 191 9.80 0.63 12.11
N SER A 192 10.20 1.89 12.29
CA SER A 192 10.90 2.69 11.28
C SER A 192 12.13 3.35 11.89
N PRO A 193 13.33 3.16 11.32
CA PRO A 193 14.56 3.80 11.83
C PRO A 193 14.54 5.34 11.78
N ALA A 194 13.62 5.92 11.00
CA ALA A 194 13.52 7.36 10.81
C ALA A 194 12.30 7.99 11.52
N LEU A 195 11.49 7.20 12.23
CA LEU A 195 10.35 7.72 12.98
C LEU A 195 10.82 8.72 14.05
N SER A 196 10.16 9.86 14.12
CA SER A 196 10.36 10.91 15.12
C SER A 196 9.00 11.49 15.52
N GLU A 197 8.96 12.34 16.55
CA GLU A 197 7.73 12.88 17.12
C GLU A 197 6.85 13.63 16.11
N THR A 198 7.47 14.36 15.19
CA THR A 198 6.76 15.12 14.15
C THR A 198 7.01 14.59 12.74
N VAL A 199 6.09 14.90 11.82
CA VAL A 199 6.22 14.60 10.39
C VAL A 199 7.46 15.29 9.82
N GLU A 200 7.72 16.54 10.21
CA GLU A 200 8.86 17.32 9.75
C GLU A 200 10.20 16.73 10.22
N GLU A 201 10.28 16.27 11.47
CA GLU A 201 11.46 15.57 11.99
C GLU A 201 11.68 14.23 11.31
N THR A 202 10.61 13.46 11.13
CA THR A 202 10.65 12.17 10.42
C THR A 202 11.14 12.37 8.98
N SER A 203 10.67 13.41 8.29
CA SER A 203 11.13 13.77 6.94
C SER A 203 12.62 14.13 6.94
N ARG A 204 13.08 14.95 7.90
CA ARG A 204 14.51 15.29 8.03
C ARG A 204 15.36 14.04 8.31
N ALA A 205 14.91 13.15 9.18
CA ALA A 205 15.58 11.89 9.51
C ALA A 205 15.66 10.95 8.29
N LEU A 206 14.59 10.87 7.49
CA LEU A 206 14.58 10.12 6.22
C LEU A 206 15.61 10.68 5.22
N VAL A 207 15.68 12.00 5.05
CA VAL A 207 16.68 12.64 4.17
C VAL A 207 18.10 12.31 4.64
N ALA A 208 18.38 12.49 5.93
CA ALA A 208 19.69 12.20 6.51
C ALA A 208 20.07 10.72 6.34
N SER A 209 19.13 9.82 6.57
CA SER A 209 19.34 8.38 6.43
C SER A 209 19.59 7.97 4.98
N MET A 210 18.86 8.52 4.01
CA MET A 210 19.12 8.30 2.58
C MET A 210 20.48 8.85 2.16
N ALA A 211 20.90 9.99 2.71
CA ALA A 211 22.24 10.53 2.47
C ALA A 211 23.34 9.62 3.02
N ALA A 212 23.16 9.09 4.23
CA ALA A 212 24.10 8.14 4.83
C ALA A 212 24.20 6.82 4.05
N LYS A 213 23.11 6.38 3.41
CA LYS A 213 23.06 5.16 2.60
C LYS A 213 23.37 5.35 1.11
N ARG A 214 23.73 6.56 0.68
CA ARG A 214 23.92 6.93 -0.73
C ARG A 214 24.79 5.97 -1.53
N ALA A 215 25.99 5.69 -1.02
CA ALA A 215 26.97 4.86 -1.72
C ALA A 215 26.45 3.42 -1.91
N GLU A 216 25.79 2.89 -0.88
CA GLU A 216 25.17 1.57 -0.90
C GLU A 216 24.01 1.52 -1.91
N GLU A 217 23.08 2.48 -1.83
CA GLU A 217 21.93 2.59 -2.74
C GLU A 217 22.35 2.73 -4.20
N THR A 218 23.42 3.48 -4.45
CA THR A 218 24.01 3.68 -5.79
C THR A 218 24.62 2.40 -6.32
N SER A 219 25.32 1.64 -5.47
CA SER A 219 25.93 0.35 -5.83
C SER A 219 24.89 -0.71 -6.18
N ILE A 220 23.84 -0.84 -5.35
CA ILE A 220 22.81 -1.87 -5.55
C ILE A 220 21.68 -1.44 -6.51
N GLY A 221 21.59 -0.15 -6.86
CA GLY A 221 20.55 0.38 -7.73
C GLY A 221 19.15 0.46 -7.09
N HIS A 222 19.05 0.58 -5.77
CA HIS A 222 17.78 0.56 -5.04
C HIS A 222 17.82 1.42 -3.79
N THR A 223 16.71 2.10 -3.51
CA THR A 223 16.47 2.78 -2.22
C THR A 223 16.37 1.76 -1.09
N LEU A 224 17.03 2.06 0.03
CA LEU A 224 17.16 1.22 1.22
C LEU A 224 16.43 1.80 2.45
N ILE A 225 15.99 3.05 2.37
CA ILE A 225 15.38 3.77 3.50
C ILE A 225 13.98 4.25 3.14
N GLY A 226 13.05 4.15 4.10
CA GLY A 226 11.70 4.71 4.03
C GLY A 226 10.59 3.67 4.21
N PRO A 227 9.31 4.08 4.21
CA PRO A 227 8.17 3.25 4.58
C PRO A 227 7.97 1.96 3.77
N HIS A 228 8.63 1.81 2.61
CA HIS A 228 8.64 0.56 1.86
C HIS A 228 9.53 -0.53 2.48
N ARG A 229 10.36 -0.19 3.48
CA ARG A 229 11.30 -1.08 4.19
C ARG A 229 10.96 -1.29 5.68
N ASP A 230 10.11 -0.43 6.25
CA ASP A 230 9.67 -0.47 7.65
C ASP A 230 8.92 -1.77 8.00
N GLN A 231 8.71 -2.04 9.28
CA GLN A 231 8.09 -3.30 9.73
C GLN A 231 6.89 -3.04 10.64
N VAL A 232 5.86 -3.89 10.53
CA VAL A 232 4.80 -4.03 11.53
C VAL A 232 5.13 -5.30 12.30
N VAL A 233 5.29 -5.24 13.62
CA VAL A 233 5.74 -6.35 14.46
C VAL A 233 4.66 -6.68 15.49
N PHE A 234 4.42 -7.98 15.71
CA PHE A 234 3.52 -8.53 16.72
C PHE A 234 4.34 -9.07 17.89
#